data_AF-A0A839WPF5-F1
#
_entry.id   AF-A0A839WPF5-F1
#
_cell.length_a   1.000
_cell.length_b   1.000
_cell.length_c   1.000
_cell.angle_alpha   90.00
_cell.angle_beta   90.00
_cell.angle_gamma   90.00
#
_symmetry.space_group_name_H-M   'P 1'
#
loop_
_entity.id
_entity.type
_entity.pdbx_description
1 polymer ?
#
loop_
_entity_poly.entity_id
_entity_poly.type
_entity_poly.pdbx_seq_one_letter_code
_entity_poly.pdbx_strand_id
1 'polypeptide(L)'
;MDIVSLDFFPAQGGMTVSQTCLAQSFYDDTCDCEVFKIYISDLTGGGIKDKATGKVYDHIAVNAHGLPRIYDVRGKVPLMYLSERPCYIDGKVYSR
;
A
#
# COMPACT_ATOMS: atom_id res chain seq x y z
N MET A 1 -15.71 -5.29 8.55
CA MET A 1 -14.34 -5.21 7.98
C MET A 1 -13.73 -3.95 8.53
N ASP A 2 -12.61 -4.08 9.22
CA ASP A 2 -11.93 -2.92 9.79
C ASP A 2 -11.13 -2.20 8.71
N ILE A 3 -11.06 -0.89 8.83
CA ILE A 3 -10.33 0.00 7.92
C ILE A 3 -9.17 0.58 8.72
N VAL A 4 -7.99 0.61 8.10
CA VAL A 4 -6.78 1.22 8.66
C VAL A 4 -6.27 2.34 7.77
N SER A 5 -5.56 3.29 8.35
CA SER A 5 -4.76 4.26 7.60
C SER A 5 -3.32 3.76 7.49
N LEU A 6 -2.84 3.61 6.26
CA LEU A 6 -1.44 3.36 5.97
C LEU A 6 -0.78 4.69 5.59
N ASP A 7 0.03 5.21 6.51
CA ASP A 7 0.70 6.51 6.36
C ASP A 7 2.18 6.33 6.02
N PHE A 8 2.68 7.04 5.02
CA PHE A 8 4.09 6.95 4.63
C PHE A 8 4.61 8.23 3.97
N PHE A 9 5.94 8.39 4.00
CA PHE A 9 6.62 9.45 3.27
C PHE A 9 6.87 9.01 1.83
N PRO A 10 6.37 9.70 0.80
CA PRO A 10 6.58 9.30 -0.58
C PRO A 10 8.07 9.17 -0.91
N ALA A 11 8.42 8.15 -1.69
CA ALA A 11 9.80 7.92 -2.14
C ALA A 11 10.34 9.11 -2.96
N GLN A 12 9.48 9.86 -3.67
CA GLN A 12 9.88 11.07 -4.39
C GLN A 12 10.09 12.29 -3.46
N GLY A 13 9.91 12.13 -2.15
CA GLY A 13 9.91 13.21 -1.17
C GLY A 13 8.57 13.96 -1.10
N GLY A 14 8.46 14.87 -0.12
CA GLY A 14 7.28 15.69 0.10
C GLY A 14 6.57 15.43 1.43
N MET A 15 5.28 15.74 1.47
CA MET A 15 4.43 15.54 2.64
C MET A 15 4.02 14.07 2.78
N THR A 16 3.74 13.65 4.01
CA THR A 16 3.19 12.32 4.30
C THR A 16 1.89 12.11 3.53
N VAL A 17 1.73 10.90 2.98
CA VAL A 17 0.52 10.43 2.31
C VAL A 17 -0.16 9.40 3.20
N SER A 18 -1.47 9.51 3.33
CA SER A 18 -2.32 8.55 4.03
C SER A 18 -3.15 7.79 3.02
N GLN A 19 -3.05 6.46 3.03
CA GLN A 19 -3.85 5.58 2.21
C GLN A 19 -4.81 4.77 3.08
N THR A 20 -6.11 4.95 2.84
CA THR A 20 -7.14 4.14 3.49
C THR A 20 -7.16 2.73 2.91
N CYS A 21 -6.99 1.73 3.76
CA CYS A 21 -6.88 0.32 3.40
C CYS A 21 -7.83 -0.54 4.24
N LEU A 22 -8.18 -1.71 3.73
CA LEU A 22 -8.80 -2.76 4.55
C LEU A 22 -7.73 -3.37 5.47
N ALA A 23 -8.04 -3.49 6.75
CA ALA A 23 -7.13 -4.03 7.78
C ALA A 23 -6.65 -5.45 7.47
N GLN A 24 -7.47 -6.23 6.76
CA GLN A 24 -7.25 -7.64 6.48
C GLN A 24 -7.34 -7.86 4.97
N SER A 25 -6.23 -8.16 4.30
CA SER A 25 -6.30 -8.51 2.86
C SER A 25 -5.67 -9.86 2.55
N PHE A 26 -4.35 -10.07 2.62
CA PHE A 26 -3.75 -11.41 2.70
C PHE A 26 -2.25 -11.27 2.90
N TYR A 27 -1.59 -12.36 3.25
CA TYR A 27 -0.13 -12.45 3.27
C TYR A 27 0.35 -13.23 2.04
N ASP A 28 1.42 -12.75 1.41
CA ASP A 28 2.08 -13.44 0.29
C ASP A 28 3.44 -13.97 0.75
N ASP A 29 3.52 -15.29 0.89
CA ASP A 29 4.71 -16.01 1.33
C ASP A 29 5.89 -15.87 0.34
N THR A 30 5.61 -15.61 -0.94
CA THR A 30 6.64 -15.52 -1.99
C THR A 30 7.51 -14.29 -1.81
N CYS A 31 6.91 -13.18 -1.38
CA CYS A 31 7.58 -11.89 -1.17
C CYS A 31 7.88 -11.59 0.30
N ASP A 32 7.45 -12.45 1.24
CA ASP A 32 7.41 -12.16 2.67
C ASP A 32 6.78 -10.79 2.96
N CYS A 33 5.54 -10.60 2.49
CA CYS A 33 4.87 -9.31 2.58
C CYS A 33 3.38 -9.41 2.92
N GLU A 34 2.91 -8.51 3.78
CA GLU A 34 1.48 -8.33 4.06
C GLU A 34 0.88 -7.41 3.01
N VAL A 35 -0.18 -7.85 2.36
CA VAL A 35 -0.86 -7.12 1.32
C VAL A 35 -2.12 -6.49 1.90
N PHE A 36 -2.28 -5.21 1.64
CA PHE A 36 -3.40 -4.37 2.00
C PHE A 36 -4.15 -3.97 0.73
N LYS A 37 -5.44 -4.21 0.69
CA LYS A 37 -6.34 -3.72 -0.36
C LYS A 37 -6.72 -2.29 -0.03
N ILE A 38 -6.46 -1.40 -0.97
CA ILE A 38 -6.88 -0.01 -0.90
C ILE A 38 -8.40 0.04 -0.90
N TYR A 39 -8.97 0.78 0.04
CA TYR A 39 -10.39 1.06 0.03
C TYR A 39 -10.69 2.07 -1.09
N ILE A 40 -11.52 1.65 -2.05
CA ILE A 40 -11.95 2.48 -3.18
C ILE A 40 -13.43 2.81 -2.98
N SER A 41 -13.73 4.08 -2.78
CA SER A 41 -15.10 4.60 -2.70
C SER A 41 -15.60 4.98 -4.09
N ASP A 42 -16.87 4.71 -4.37
CA ASP A 42 -17.51 5.07 -5.64
C ASP A 42 -17.62 6.59 -5.85
N LEU A 43 -17.56 7.39 -4.78
CA LEU A 43 -17.74 8.85 -4.83
C LEU A 43 -16.42 9.61 -4.99
N THR A 44 -15.36 9.14 -4.34
CA THR A 44 -14.05 9.83 -4.26
C THR A 44 -12.98 9.15 -5.10
N GLY A 45 -13.28 7.98 -5.67
CA GLY A 45 -12.26 7.13 -6.28
C GLY A 45 -11.26 6.60 -5.26
N GLY A 46 -10.23 5.91 -5.76
CA GLY A 46 -9.16 5.33 -4.95
C GLY A 46 -8.17 4.55 -5.81
N GLY A 47 -7.13 4.02 -5.16
CA GLY A 47 -6.04 3.33 -5.82
C GLY A 47 -4.94 4.25 -6.35
N ILE A 48 -3.89 3.63 -6.87
CA ILE A 48 -2.72 4.30 -7.44
C ILE A 48 -2.76 4.12 -8.94
N LYS A 49 -2.93 5.22 -9.69
CA LYS A 49 -3.01 5.18 -11.16
C LYS A 49 -1.66 5.48 -11.78
N ASP A 50 -1.19 4.57 -12.62
CA ASP A 50 -0.08 4.83 -13.52
C ASP A 50 -0.51 5.82 -14.61
N LYS A 51 0.19 6.96 -14.70
CA LYS A 51 -0.12 8.01 -15.66
C LYS A 51 0.14 7.61 -17.11
N ALA A 52 1.14 6.75 -17.36
CA ALA A 52 1.54 6.35 -18.70
C ALA A 52 0.61 5.26 -19.26
N THR A 53 0.27 4.26 -18.44
CA THR A 53 -0.53 3.10 -18.89
C THR A 53 -2.02 3.25 -18.57
N GLY A 54 -2.39 4.15 -17.66
CA GLY A 54 -3.75 4.29 -17.15
C GLY A 54 -4.18 3.16 -16.19
N LYS A 55 -3.31 2.18 -15.92
CA LYS A 55 -3.59 1.07 -15.02
C LYS A 55 -3.77 1.57 -13.58
N VAL A 56 -4.81 1.08 -12.92
CA VAL A 56 -5.08 1.37 -11.50
C VAL A 56 -4.62 0.16 -10.68
N TYR A 57 -3.77 0.44 -9.70
CA TYR A 57 -3.36 -0.50 -8.67
C TYR A 57 -4.19 -0.27 -7.41
N ASP A 58 -4.77 -1.32 -6.88
CA ASP A 58 -5.68 -1.30 -5.73
C ASP A 58 -5.09 -2.04 -4.51
N HIS A 59 -3.81 -2.42 -4.55
CA HIS A 59 -3.13 -3.11 -3.46
C HIS A 59 -1.76 -2.52 -3.16
N ILE A 60 -1.42 -2.49 -1.88
CA ILE A 60 -0.12 -2.12 -1.34
C ILE A 60 0.43 -3.31 -0.58
N ALA A 61 1.68 -3.68 -0.83
CA ALA A 61 2.40 -4.66 -0.04
C ALA A 61 3.33 -3.95 0.95
N VAL A 62 3.39 -4.45 2.19
CA VAL A 62 4.31 -4.00 3.23
C VAL A 62 5.17 -5.18 3.65
N ASN A 63 6.49 -5.05 3.51
CA ASN A 63 7.42 -6.13 3.88
C ASN A 63 7.69 -6.17 5.40
N ALA A 64 8.49 -7.14 5.86
CA ALA A 64 8.88 -7.28 7.26
C ALA A 64 9.56 -6.04 7.89
N HIS A 65 10.09 -5.12 7.08
CA HIS A 65 10.70 -3.87 7.54
C HIS A 65 9.73 -2.67 7.51
N GLY A 66 8.46 -2.90 7.19
CA GLY A 66 7.46 -1.84 7.09
C GLY A 66 7.55 -1.01 5.82
N LEU A 67 8.28 -1.44 4.79
CA LEU A 67 8.44 -0.65 3.56
C LEU A 67 7.27 -0.91 2.60
N PRO A 68 6.45 0.12 2.30
CA PRO A 68 5.29 -0.03 1.42
C PRO A 68 5.71 -0.01 -0.06
N ARG A 69 5.05 -0.87 -0.84
CA ARG A 69 5.22 -0.99 -2.30
C ARG A 69 3.87 -1.14 -2.99
N ILE A 70 3.77 -0.68 -4.24
CA ILE A 70 2.65 -1.07 -5.10
C ILE A 70 2.71 -2.58 -5.32
N TYR A 71 1.59 -3.26 -5.15
CA TYR A 71 1.46 -4.69 -5.40
C TYR A 71 0.56 -4.97 -6.60
N ASP A 72 1.05 -5.74 -7.57
CA ASP A 72 0.26 -6.20 -8.70
C ASP A 72 -0.30 -7.59 -8.41
N VAL A 73 -1.59 -7.66 -8.10
CA VAL A 73 -2.29 -8.92 -7.79
C VAL A 73 -2.29 -9.89 -8.98
N ARG A 74 -2.34 -9.38 -10.22
CA ARG A 74 -2.34 -10.25 -11.40
C ARG A 74 -0.99 -10.92 -11.62
N GLY A 75 0.08 -10.14 -11.43
CA GLY A 75 1.45 -10.64 -11.51
C GLY A 75 1.92 -11.37 -10.25
N LYS A 76 1.21 -11.20 -9.12
CA LYS A 76 1.62 -11.63 -7.78
C LYS A 76 3.02 -11.15 -7.41
N VAL A 77 3.28 -9.86 -7.66
CA VAL A 77 4.60 -9.27 -7.44
C VAL A 77 4.50 -7.83 -6.92
N PRO A 78 5.40 -7.41 -6.02
CA PRO A 78 5.61 -6.01 -5.72
C PRO A 78 6.33 -5.33 -6.89
N LEU A 79 5.89 -4.13 -7.28
CA LEU A 79 6.42 -3.42 -8.45
C LEU A 79 7.34 -2.25 -8.09
N MET A 80 6.89 -1.36 -7.23
CA MET A 80 7.56 -0.08 -6.98
C MET A 80 7.44 0.36 -5.53
N TYR A 81 8.52 0.88 -4.96
CA TYR A 81 8.52 1.48 -3.62
C TYR A 81 7.65 2.73 -3.57
N LEU A 82 6.80 2.78 -2.57
CA LEU A 82 6.02 3.98 -2.22
C LEU A 82 6.76 4.84 -1.20
N SER A 83 7.63 4.24 -0.39
CA SER A 83 8.48 4.92 0.58
C SER A 83 9.82 4.22 0.71
N GLU A 84 10.85 4.98 1.07
CA GLU A 84 12.14 4.48 1.53
C GLU A 84 12.20 4.34 3.06
N ARG A 85 11.11 4.68 3.77
CA ARG A 85 10.99 4.60 5.22
C ARG A 85 9.85 3.67 5.62
N PRO A 86 9.89 3.08 6.82
CA PRO A 86 8.78 2.31 7.34
C PRO A 86 7.50 3.15 7.37
N CYS A 87 6.38 2.55 6.95
CA CYS A 87 5.07 3.15 7.08
C CYS A 87 4.55 3.05 8.51
N TYR A 88 3.45 3.76 8.75
CA TYR A 88 2.68 3.70 9.97
C TYR A 88 1.32 3.10 9.64
N ILE A 89 0.79 2.26 10.52
CA ILE A 89 -0.59 1.79 10.47
C ILE A 89 -1.31 2.34 11.69
N ASP A 90 -2.36 3.11 11.47
CA ASP A 90 -3.13 3.81 12.50
C ASP A 90 -2.24 4.60 13.47
N GLY A 91 -1.27 5.34 12.90
CA GLY A 91 -0.35 6.19 13.63
C GLY A 91 0.79 5.46 14.37
N LYS A 92 0.87 4.12 14.30
CA LYS A 92 1.97 3.33 14.88
C LYS A 92 2.91 2.86 13.80
N VAL A 93 4.22 2.89 14.05
CA VAL A 93 5.20 2.30 13.13
C VAL A 93 4.80 0.85 12.86
N TYR A 94 4.75 0.46 11.59
CA TYR A 94 4.37 -0.90 11.23
C TYR A 94 5.30 -1.91 11.92
N SER A 95 4.68 -2.91 12.55
CA SER A 95 5.30 -4.13 13.02
C SER A 95 4.33 -5.24 12.69
N ARG A 96 4.85 -6.30 12.07
CA ARG A 96 4.09 -7.55 11.90
C ARG A 96 3.88 -8.23 13.25
#